data_AF-A0AAE4QYZ8-F1
#
_entry.id   AF-A0AAE4QYZ8-F1
#
_cell.length_a   1.000
_cell.length_b   1.000
_cell.length_c   1.000
_cell.angle_alpha   90.00
_cell.angle_beta   90.00
_cell.angle_gamma   90.00
#
_symmetry.space_group_name_H-M   'P 1'
#
loop_
_entity.id
_entity.type
_entity.pdbx_description
1 polymer ?
#
loop_
_entity_poly.entity_id
_entity_poly.type
_entity_poly.pdbx_seq_one_letter_code
_entity_poly.pdbx_strand_id
1 'polypeptide(L)'
;MILTYDDALAAISEGETDWTTLTQRVGRNHLPAILSEVAWSMTTTELAAALRDAWVSAEHPENYLGREEWIEMFEWVGYRHNLDRVVPPAEVVLYRGGLSANRMAWTADRSLAEWFRARCNGKLWTATASGGDLLAYYDGVRTGDGTGLGETEFVVNPATLRFRNA
;
A
#
# COMPACT_ATOMS: atom_id res chain seq x y z
N MET A 1 9.46 25.09 -5.58
CA MET A 1 9.09 24.75 -6.96
C MET A 1 8.99 23.24 -7.02
N ILE A 2 7.77 22.75 -6.85
CA ILE A 2 7.35 21.34 -6.94
C ILE A 2 7.47 20.98 -8.43
N LEU A 3 8.12 19.88 -8.80
CA LEU A 3 8.00 19.37 -10.17
C LEU A 3 6.54 18.99 -10.28
N THR A 4 5.82 19.58 -11.23
CA THR A 4 4.45 19.16 -11.46
C THR A 4 4.48 17.68 -11.86
N TYR A 5 3.37 16.98 -11.66
CA TYR A 5 3.22 15.62 -12.18
C TYR A 5 3.64 15.53 -13.66
N ASP A 6 3.35 16.58 -14.44
CA ASP A 6 3.73 16.69 -15.85
C ASP A 6 5.25 16.71 -16.07
N ASP A 7 6.03 17.34 -15.20
CA ASP A 7 7.49 17.35 -15.31
C ASP A 7 8.08 15.95 -15.07
N ALA A 8 7.50 15.18 -14.15
CA ALA A 8 7.91 13.79 -13.92
C ALA A 8 7.57 12.91 -15.14
N LEU A 9 6.40 13.09 -15.75
CA LEU A 9 6.04 12.39 -17.00
C LEU A 9 6.96 12.79 -18.16
N ALA A 10 7.35 14.07 -18.26
CA ALA A 10 8.30 14.51 -19.27
C ALA A 10 9.67 13.85 -19.07
N ALA A 11 10.19 13.80 -17.84
CA ALA A 11 11.44 13.12 -17.53
C ALA A 11 11.39 11.62 -17.87
N ILE A 12 10.28 10.94 -17.56
CA ILE A 12 10.07 9.53 -17.95
C ILE A 12 10.13 9.37 -19.47
N SER A 13 9.49 10.29 -20.21
CA SER A 13 9.54 10.28 -21.69
C SER A 13 10.94 10.51 -22.25
N GLU A 14 11.82 11.16 -21.49
CA GLU A 14 13.24 11.36 -21.79
C GLU A 14 14.13 10.20 -21.31
N GLY A 15 13.54 9.19 -20.65
CA GLY A 15 14.22 7.96 -20.22
C GLY A 15 14.63 7.94 -18.74
N GLU A 16 14.20 8.90 -17.93
CA GLU A 16 14.41 8.85 -16.47
C GLU A 16 13.56 7.72 -15.83
N THR A 17 14.19 6.94 -14.97
CA THR A 17 13.58 5.79 -14.28
C THR A 17 13.90 5.75 -12.80
N ASP A 18 14.81 6.60 -12.31
CA ASP A 18 15.16 6.66 -10.89
C ASP A 18 13.99 7.21 -10.06
N TRP A 19 13.49 6.35 -9.15
CA TRP A 19 12.36 6.67 -8.29
C TRP A 19 12.56 7.96 -7.50
N THR A 20 13.74 8.15 -6.92
CA THR A 20 14.02 9.31 -6.06
C THR A 20 13.92 10.60 -6.85
N THR A 21 14.52 10.63 -8.04
CA THR A 21 14.52 11.77 -8.95
C THR A 21 13.11 12.11 -9.42
N LEU A 22 12.33 11.11 -9.81
CA LEU A 22 10.96 11.30 -10.30
C LEU A 22 10.00 11.77 -9.21
N THR A 23 10.23 11.42 -7.95
CA THR A 23 9.25 11.62 -6.87
C THR A 23 9.59 12.74 -5.90
N GLN A 24 10.84 13.22 -5.86
CA GLN A 24 11.34 14.20 -4.90
C GLN A 24 10.44 15.44 -4.75
N ARG A 25 9.74 15.81 -5.83
CA ARG A 25 8.91 17.00 -5.87
C ARG A 25 7.49 16.73 -6.35
N VAL A 26 7.07 15.47 -6.43
CA VAL A 26 5.71 15.09 -6.82
C VAL A 26 4.84 14.99 -5.56
N GLY A 27 3.58 15.43 -5.64
CA GLY A 27 2.64 15.29 -4.52
C GLY A 27 2.40 13.81 -4.19
N ARG A 28 2.39 13.45 -2.90
CA ARG A 28 2.29 12.05 -2.41
C ARG A 28 1.18 11.19 -3.04
N ASN A 29 0.07 11.82 -3.44
CA ASN A 29 -1.07 11.13 -4.06
C ASN A 29 -0.85 10.80 -5.54
N HIS A 30 0.15 11.40 -6.20
CA HIS A 30 0.52 11.08 -7.59
C HIS A 30 1.59 9.97 -7.68
N LEU A 31 2.20 9.58 -6.56
CA LEU A 31 3.22 8.53 -6.54
C LEU A 31 2.75 7.20 -7.12
N PRO A 32 1.50 6.71 -6.88
CA PRO A 32 1.01 5.50 -7.53
C PRO A 32 0.99 5.58 -9.07
N ALA A 33 0.68 6.74 -9.64
CA ALA A 33 0.67 6.93 -11.09
C ALA A 33 2.10 6.96 -11.64
N ILE A 34 3.04 7.62 -10.97
CA ILE A 34 4.47 7.58 -11.34
C ILE A 34 5.00 6.15 -11.26
N LEU A 35 4.62 5.38 -10.22
CA LEU A 35 5.05 4.00 -10.05
C LEU A 35 4.65 3.12 -11.25
N SER A 36 3.40 3.24 -11.72
CA SER A 36 2.88 2.51 -12.88
C SER A 36 3.76 2.67 -14.13
N GLU A 37 4.26 3.88 -14.37
CA GLU A 37 5.06 4.18 -15.57
C GLU A 37 6.45 3.54 -15.56
N VAL A 38 7.06 3.34 -14.38
CA VAL A 38 8.47 2.92 -14.27
C VAL A 38 8.68 1.57 -13.60
N ALA A 39 7.65 0.97 -12.98
CA ALA A 39 7.75 -0.23 -12.14
C ALA A 39 8.54 -1.37 -12.81
N TRP A 40 8.27 -1.63 -14.08
CA TRP A 40 8.81 -2.77 -14.82
C TRP A 40 10.22 -2.56 -15.37
N SER A 41 10.75 -1.34 -15.25
CA SER A 41 12.16 -1.03 -15.55
C SER A 41 13.09 -1.23 -14.34
N MET A 42 12.51 -1.32 -13.14
CA MET A 42 13.25 -1.43 -11.87
C MET A 42 13.68 -2.86 -11.58
N THR A 43 14.76 -3.00 -10.81
CA THR A 43 15.05 -4.26 -10.13
C THR A 43 13.99 -4.55 -9.07
N THR A 44 13.84 -5.81 -8.68
CA THR A 44 12.88 -6.22 -7.63
C THR A 44 13.09 -5.46 -6.31
N THR A 45 14.34 -5.11 -5.97
CA THR A 45 14.67 -4.37 -4.74
C THR A 45 14.24 -2.90 -4.84
N GLU A 46 14.50 -2.25 -5.97
CA GLU A 46 14.06 -0.87 -6.23
C GLU A 46 12.54 -0.79 -6.26
N LEU A 47 11.88 -1.71 -6.96
CA LEU A 47 10.42 -1.78 -7.01
C LEU A 47 9.82 -1.99 -5.62
N ALA A 48 10.40 -2.83 -4.77
CA ALA A 48 9.92 -3.02 -3.40
C ALA A 48 9.99 -1.71 -2.57
N ALA A 49 11.05 -0.92 -2.75
CA ALA A 49 11.18 0.37 -2.09
C ALA A 49 10.17 1.40 -2.62
N ALA A 50 9.99 1.46 -3.94
CA ALA A 50 9.05 2.35 -4.60
C ALA A 50 7.58 1.98 -4.29
N LEU A 51 7.24 0.69 -4.26
CA LEU A 51 5.94 0.16 -3.83
C LEU A 51 5.60 0.62 -2.40
N ARG A 52 6.53 0.44 -1.46
CA ARG A 52 6.34 0.89 -0.08
C ARG A 52 6.06 2.38 -0.04
N ASP A 53 6.89 3.19 -0.70
CA ASP A 53 6.73 4.65 -0.68
C ASP A 53 5.40 5.08 -1.30
N ALA A 54 5.09 4.65 -2.51
CA ALA A 54 3.84 5.00 -3.20
C ALA A 54 2.58 4.56 -2.44
N TRP A 55 2.60 3.38 -1.82
CA TRP A 55 1.49 2.83 -1.06
C TRP A 55 1.28 3.56 0.28
N VAL A 56 2.36 3.72 1.04
CA VAL A 56 2.32 4.24 2.41
C VAL A 56 2.07 5.75 2.43
N SER A 57 2.65 6.49 1.47
CA SER A 57 2.59 7.96 1.40
C SER A 57 1.27 8.48 0.83
N ALA A 58 0.65 7.76 -0.12
CA ALA A 58 -0.65 8.13 -0.67
C ALA A 58 -1.76 7.96 0.38
N GLU A 59 -2.70 8.92 0.45
CA GLU A 59 -3.81 8.84 1.40
C GLU A 59 -4.81 7.73 1.04
N HIS A 60 -5.03 7.52 -0.26
CA HIS A 60 -5.93 6.51 -0.82
C HIS A 60 -5.29 5.86 -2.06
N PRO A 61 -4.26 5.01 -1.92
CA PRO A 61 -3.48 4.49 -3.05
C PRO A 61 -4.34 3.78 -4.12
N GLU A 62 -5.35 3.02 -3.70
CA GLU A 62 -6.30 2.34 -4.61
C GLU A 62 -7.20 3.29 -5.42
N ASN A 63 -7.15 4.61 -5.20
CA ASN A 63 -7.88 5.59 -6.03
C ASN A 63 -7.02 6.13 -7.19
N TYR A 64 -5.70 5.95 -7.14
CA TYR A 64 -4.75 6.51 -8.11
C TYR A 64 -4.08 5.44 -8.97
N LEU A 65 -4.22 4.18 -8.59
CA LEU A 65 -3.69 3.05 -9.33
C LEU A 65 -4.63 1.85 -9.17
N GLY A 66 -4.83 1.12 -10.27
CA GLY A 66 -5.73 -0.02 -10.33
C GLY A 66 -5.31 -1.13 -9.39
N ARG A 67 -6.30 -1.83 -8.81
CA ARG A 67 -6.05 -2.96 -7.90
C ARG A 67 -5.23 -4.07 -8.54
N GLU A 68 -5.56 -4.45 -9.77
CA GLU A 68 -4.89 -5.55 -10.46
C GLU A 68 -3.40 -5.26 -10.63
N GLU A 69 -3.06 -4.01 -10.96
CA GLU A 69 -1.67 -3.57 -11.10
C GLU A 69 -0.92 -3.52 -9.77
N TRP A 70 -1.57 -3.08 -8.69
CA TRP A 70 -1.00 -3.21 -7.34
C TRP A 70 -0.70 -4.66 -7.00
N ILE A 71 -1.66 -5.56 -7.22
CA ILE A 71 -1.50 -6.99 -6.94
C ILE A 71 -0.32 -7.54 -7.73
N GLU A 72 -0.25 -7.27 -9.03
CA GLU A 72 0.83 -7.73 -9.91
C GLU A 72 2.20 -7.29 -9.41
N MET A 73 2.36 -6.01 -9.05
CA MET A 73 3.62 -5.50 -8.51
C MET A 73 3.98 -6.10 -7.15
N PHE A 74 3.02 -6.24 -6.24
CA PHE A 74 3.26 -6.86 -4.93
C PHE A 74 3.63 -8.35 -5.06
N GLU A 75 2.92 -9.09 -5.91
CA GLU A 75 3.23 -10.50 -6.19
C GLU A 75 4.61 -10.65 -6.82
N TRP A 76 4.97 -9.74 -7.74
CA TRP A 76 6.29 -9.72 -8.38
C TRP A 76 7.44 -9.53 -7.39
N VAL A 77 7.30 -8.59 -6.42
CA VAL A 77 8.34 -8.40 -5.39
C VAL A 77 8.31 -9.45 -4.29
N GLY A 78 7.23 -10.22 -4.23
CA GLY A 78 6.92 -11.19 -3.18
C GLY A 78 6.57 -10.54 -1.85
N TYR A 79 5.94 -11.31 -0.96
CA TYR A 79 5.60 -10.84 0.39
C TYR A 79 6.82 -10.27 1.12
N ARG A 80 6.64 -9.08 1.71
CA ARG A 80 7.64 -8.36 2.50
C ARG A 80 7.05 -7.79 3.76
N HIS A 81 7.85 -7.80 4.81
CA HIS A 81 7.65 -6.96 5.99
C HIS A 81 8.54 -5.73 5.82
N ASN A 82 7.93 -4.57 5.60
CA ASN A 82 8.61 -3.37 5.14
C ASN A 82 9.38 -3.63 3.85
N LEU A 83 10.72 -3.64 3.90
CA LEU A 83 11.55 -3.96 2.74
C LEU A 83 12.09 -5.40 2.78
N ASP A 84 11.99 -6.07 3.92
CA ASP A 84 12.60 -7.37 4.14
C ASP A 84 11.73 -8.48 3.55
N ARG A 85 12.36 -9.32 2.71
CA ARG A 85 11.70 -10.51 2.17
C ARG A 85 11.69 -11.58 3.26
N VAL A 86 10.50 -11.91 3.74
CA VAL A 86 10.28 -12.88 4.80
C VAL A 86 9.21 -13.88 4.41
N VAL A 87 9.07 -14.96 5.15
CA VAL A 87 7.96 -15.91 4.98
C VAL A 87 6.69 -15.28 5.56
N PRO A 88 5.57 -15.22 4.82
CA PRO A 88 4.33 -14.71 5.36
C PRO A 88 3.83 -15.60 6.51
N PRO A 89 3.13 -15.02 7.50
CA PRO A 89 2.41 -15.81 8.50
C PRO A 89 1.52 -16.86 7.83
N ALA A 90 1.47 -18.07 8.40
CA ALA A 90 0.60 -19.13 7.89
C ALA A 90 -0.87 -18.71 7.94
N GLU A 91 -1.25 -18.02 9.02
CA GLU A 91 -2.57 -17.46 9.24
C GLU A 91 -2.47 -16.19 10.09
N VAL A 92 -3.31 -15.19 9.81
CA VAL A 92 -3.45 -13.99 10.63
C VAL A 92 -4.91 -13.51 10.64
N VAL A 93 -5.40 -13.11 11.81
CA VAL A 93 -6.71 -12.44 11.94
C VAL A 93 -6.54 -10.97 11.64
N LEU A 94 -7.31 -10.48 10.69
CA LEU A 94 -7.29 -9.11 10.22
C LEU A 94 -8.65 -8.44 10.45
N TYR A 95 -8.58 -7.12 10.58
CA TYR A 95 -9.70 -6.22 10.75
C TYR A 95 -9.61 -5.08 9.75
N ARG A 96 -10.78 -4.59 9.33
CA ARG A 96 -10.89 -3.39 8.51
C ARG A 96 -12.08 -2.58 8.98
N GLY A 97 -11.84 -1.33 9.32
CA GLY A 97 -12.89 -0.31 9.46
C GLY A 97 -12.96 0.53 8.20
N GLY A 98 -14.16 0.80 7.71
CA GLY A 98 -14.29 1.64 6.51
C GLY A 98 -15.68 1.60 5.89
N LEU A 99 -15.76 2.15 4.68
CA LEU A 99 -17.00 2.12 3.87
C LEU A 99 -17.13 0.83 3.04
N SER A 100 -16.05 0.08 2.85
CA SER A 100 -16.03 -1.17 2.07
C SER A 100 -15.01 -2.14 2.62
N ALA A 101 -15.38 -3.43 2.69
CA ALA A 101 -14.47 -4.54 2.98
C ALA A 101 -13.60 -4.94 1.77
N ASN A 102 -14.04 -4.62 0.55
CA ASN A 102 -13.36 -5.01 -0.69
C ASN A 102 -12.26 -4.00 -1.05
N ARG A 103 -11.26 -3.88 -0.18
CA ARG A 103 -10.10 -3.00 -0.29
C ARG A 103 -8.89 -3.75 0.27
N MET A 104 -7.68 -3.34 -0.12
CA MET A 104 -6.46 -4.11 0.12
C MET A 104 -5.81 -3.82 1.48
N ALA A 105 -6.05 -2.65 2.08
CA ALA A 105 -5.50 -2.29 3.39
C ALA A 105 -6.30 -2.93 4.54
N TRP A 106 -5.64 -3.73 5.37
CA TRP A 106 -6.20 -4.37 6.56
C TRP A 106 -5.21 -4.24 7.73
N THR A 107 -5.65 -4.48 8.96
CA THR A 107 -4.75 -4.41 10.13
C THR A 107 -5.03 -5.56 11.09
N ALA A 108 -4.01 -6.02 11.82
CA ALA A 108 -4.20 -6.95 12.94
C ALA A 108 -4.65 -6.22 14.22
N ASP A 109 -4.54 -4.89 14.28
CA ASP A 109 -5.01 -4.07 15.39
C ASP A 109 -6.50 -3.73 15.24
N ARG A 110 -7.33 -4.41 16.04
CA ARG A 110 -8.77 -4.17 16.07
C ARG A 110 -9.12 -2.73 16.48
N SER A 111 -8.39 -2.13 17.42
CA SER A 111 -8.67 -0.78 17.90
C SER A 111 -8.42 0.26 16.81
N LEU A 112 -7.35 0.07 16.01
CA LEU A 112 -7.10 0.90 14.83
C LEU A 112 -8.23 0.78 13.80
N ALA A 113 -8.70 -0.44 13.52
CA ALA A 113 -9.83 -0.65 12.62
C ALA A 113 -11.12 0.00 13.14
N GLU A 114 -11.40 -0.09 14.45
CA GLU A 114 -12.57 0.55 15.07
C GLU A 114 -12.51 2.08 14.99
N TRP A 115 -11.32 2.67 15.11
CA TRP A 115 -11.12 4.10 14.91
C TRP A 115 -11.44 4.52 13.47
N PHE A 116 -10.95 3.80 12.46
CA PHE A 116 -11.28 4.08 11.05
C PHE A 116 -12.77 3.94 10.78
N ARG A 117 -13.42 2.89 11.33
CA ARG A 117 -14.88 2.72 11.27
C ARG A 117 -15.59 3.97 11.79
N ALA A 118 -15.19 4.45 12.98
CA ALA A 118 -15.81 5.64 13.58
C ALA A 118 -15.55 6.90 12.75
N ARG A 119 -14.31 7.12 12.32
CA ARG A 119 -13.88 8.29 11.53
C ARG A 119 -14.67 8.46 10.24
N CYS A 120 -15.03 7.36 9.56
CA CYS A 120 -15.78 7.41 8.30
C CYS A 120 -17.27 7.06 8.43
N ASN A 121 -17.81 6.90 9.65
CA ASN A 121 -19.15 6.37 9.90
C ASN A 121 -19.44 5.07 9.12
N GLY A 122 -18.48 4.15 9.13
CA GLY A 122 -18.46 2.92 8.35
C GLY A 122 -18.85 1.66 9.14
N LYS A 123 -18.42 0.50 8.63
CA LYS A 123 -18.59 -0.81 9.27
C LYS A 123 -17.24 -1.40 9.66
N LEU A 124 -17.28 -2.40 10.54
CA LEU A 124 -16.12 -3.20 10.91
C LEU A 124 -16.27 -4.60 10.28
N TRP A 125 -15.20 -5.06 9.64
CA TRP A 125 -15.09 -6.39 9.10
C TRP A 125 -13.90 -7.12 9.69
N THR A 126 -13.98 -8.45 9.68
CA THR A 126 -12.89 -9.34 10.08
C THR A 126 -12.71 -10.44 9.04
N ALA A 127 -11.46 -10.85 8.87
CA ALA A 127 -11.07 -11.95 8.00
C ALA A 127 -9.93 -12.74 8.64
N THR A 128 -9.87 -14.02 8.32
CA THR A 128 -8.69 -14.84 8.58
C THR A 128 -7.95 -14.99 7.26
N ALA A 129 -6.78 -14.36 7.15
CA ALA A 129 -5.95 -14.37 5.96
C ALA A 129 -4.90 -15.46 6.08
N SER A 130 -4.77 -16.28 5.03
CA SER A 130 -3.64 -17.20 4.87
C SER A 130 -2.44 -16.49 4.27
N GLY A 131 -1.25 -17.10 4.34
CA GLY A 131 -0.05 -16.50 3.74
C GLY A 131 -0.17 -16.18 2.24
N GLY A 132 -1.02 -16.88 1.49
CA GLY A 132 -1.28 -16.61 0.07
C GLY A 132 -2.19 -15.40 -0.18
N ASP A 133 -2.89 -14.91 0.84
CA ASP A 133 -3.72 -13.70 0.77
C ASP A 133 -2.90 -12.42 1.08
N LEU A 134 -1.70 -12.56 1.63
CA LEU A 134 -0.87 -11.46 2.11
C LEU A 134 0.14 -11.01 1.05
N LEU A 135 0.11 -9.72 0.73
CA LEU A 135 0.96 -9.10 -0.28
C LEU A 135 2.11 -8.30 0.35
N ALA A 136 1.86 -7.63 1.48
CA ALA A 136 2.88 -6.94 2.26
C ALA A 136 2.42 -6.71 3.70
N TYR A 137 3.36 -6.38 4.58
CA TYR A 137 3.09 -5.84 5.90
C TYR A 137 3.96 -4.63 6.17
N TYR A 138 3.34 -3.54 6.63
CA TYR A 138 3.98 -2.28 6.93
C TYR A 138 3.70 -1.88 8.38
N ASP A 139 4.74 -1.57 9.14
CA ASP A 139 4.66 -1.06 10.50
C ASP A 139 5.71 0.02 10.75
N GLY A 140 5.40 0.98 11.61
CA GLY A 140 6.33 2.06 11.96
C GLY A 140 6.70 3.02 10.80
N VAL A 141 6.16 2.82 9.60
CA VAL A 141 6.44 3.64 8.40
C VAL A 141 5.45 4.77 8.20
N ARG A 142 4.23 4.69 8.74
CA ARG A 142 3.32 5.83 8.89
C ARG A 142 3.51 6.43 10.27
N THR A 143 4.26 7.53 10.36
CA THR A 143 4.25 8.39 11.55
C THR A 143 2.99 9.25 11.49
N GLY A 144 1.87 8.74 12.00
CA GLY A 144 0.66 9.55 12.19
C GLY A 144 0.97 10.74 13.09
N ASP A 145 0.57 11.94 12.64
CA ASP A 145 0.07 13.14 13.35
C ASP A 145 0.37 13.41 14.85
N GLY A 146 1.42 12.81 15.43
CA GLY A 146 1.82 12.98 16.84
C GLY A 146 1.16 12.02 17.83
N THR A 147 0.43 10.99 17.39
CA THR A 147 -0.29 10.05 18.29
C THR A 147 0.54 8.84 18.74
N GLY A 148 1.75 8.64 18.21
CA GLY A 148 2.76 7.75 18.80
C GLY A 148 2.51 6.23 18.65
N LEU A 149 1.44 5.80 17.98
CA LEU A 149 1.24 4.42 17.55
C LEU A 149 1.37 4.41 16.03
N GLY A 150 2.48 3.89 15.50
CA GLY A 150 2.64 3.73 14.05
C GLY A 150 1.52 2.84 13.53
N GLU A 151 0.83 3.28 12.46
CA GLU A 151 -0.20 2.43 11.84
C GLU A 151 0.44 1.13 11.36
N THR A 152 -0.18 0.00 11.70
CA THR A 152 0.18 -1.30 11.14
C THR A 152 -0.79 -1.65 10.03
N GLU A 153 -0.28 -2.03 8.87
CA GLU A 153 -1.08 -2.27 7.67
C GLU A 153 -0.59 -3.54 6.96
N PHE A 154 -1.47 -4.52 6.83
CA PHE A 154 -1.34 -5.58 5.84
C PHE A 154 -1.94 -5.13 4.52
N VAL A 155 -1.20 -5.34 3.44
CA VAL A 155 -1.75 -5.31 2.09
C VAL A 155 -2.17 -6.73 1.75
N VAL A 156 -3.42 -6.90 1.33
CA VAL A 156 -4.00 -8.22 1.01
C VAL A 156 -4.50 -8.25 -0.42
N ASN A 157 -4.64 -9.46 -0.98
CA ASN A 157 -5.41 -9.70 -2.18
C ASN A 157 -6.91 -9.86 -1.80
N PRO A 158 -7.78 -8.87 -2.06
CA PRO A 158 -9.18 -8.94 -1.65
C PRO A 158 -10.02 -9.91 -2.50
N ALA A 159 -9.50 -10.41 -3.63
CA ALA A 159 -10.20 -11.40 -4.46
C ALA A 159 -10.18 -12.80 -3.81
N THR A 160 -9.15 -13.10 -3.04
CA THR A 160 -9.00 -14.38 -2.34
C THR A 160 -9.44 -14.29 -0.88
N LEU A 161 -9.34 -13.10 -0.26
CA LEU A 161 -9.73 -12.90 1.13
C LEU A 161 -11.23 -13.13 1.39
N ARG A 162 -11.56 -13.94 2.40
CA ARG A 162 -12.93 -14.17 2.86
C ARG A 162 -13.18 -13.41 4.15
N PHE A 163 -14.14 -12.47 4.13
CA PHE A 163 -14.46 -11.61 5.27
C PHE A 163 -15.93 -11.75 5.72
N ARG A 164 -16.19 -11.32 6.96
CA ARG A 164 -17.53 -11.20 7.54
C ARG A 164 -17.64 -9.94 8.38
N ASN A 165 -18.86 -9.54 8.75
CA ASN A 165 -19.05 -8.48 9.74
C ASN A 165 -18.45 -8.93 11.09
N ALA A 166 -17.75 -8.02 11.75
CA ALA A 166 -17.05 -8.25 13.01
C ALA A 166 -17.84 -7.76 14.24
#